data_AF-A0A940NKS1-F1
#
_entry.id   AF-A0A940NKS1-F1
#
_cell.length_a   1.000
_cell.length_b   1.000
_cell.length_c   1.000
_cell.angle_alpha   90.00
_cell.angle_beta   90.00
_cell.angle_gamma   90.00
#
_symmetry.space_group_name_H-M   'P 1'
#
loop_
_entity.id
_entity.type
_entity.pdbx_description
1 polymer ?
#
loop_
_entity_poly.entity_id
_entity_poly.type
_entity_poly.pdbx_seq_one_letter_code
_entity_poly.pdbx_strand_id
1 'polypeptide(L)'
;MPGDAHTTCEKDLMDQSPRTIHPSESLRTIDTLCEPDPRNLGFIRFDSVVGNARPTTALDQLEDVARFTLRTEVPEAVRVHFETAKNLYAYAWFVYRFHAVAEQQALASLEFALRERLEGEVTQFPSKGKRRPNGLSGWLNEALAHRLISNARFTKRIEWALQRARSRAELQMVDQMQRSGTLTAEVDYSSVKPSPEDLDHDWIGVFIDSLPKIRNAYAHGSSLLHPTVLRTFEIVSDLINQLFIPAP
;
A
#
# COMPACT_ATOMS: atom_id res chain seq x y z
N MET A 1 -6.32 -68.78 -6.22
CA MET A 1 -7.24 -68.89 -7.37
C MET A 1 -8.61 -69.30 -6.86
N PRO A 2 -9.72 -68.68 -7.27
CA PRO A 2 -10.13 -67.25 -7.29
C PRO A 2 -11.17 -67.02 -6.13
N GLY A 3 -11.77 -65.86 -5.88
CA GLY A 3 -11.92 -64.66 -6.67
C GLY A 3 -12.43 -63.47 -5.83
N ASP A 4 -12.38 -62.34 -6.52
CA ASP A 4 -12.38 -60.97 -6.03
C ASP A 4 -13.73 -60.49 -5.49
N ALA A 5 -13.65 -59.60 -4.49
CA ALA A 5 -14.64 -58.56 -4.29
C ALA A 5 -13.88 -57.25 -4.07
N HIS A 6 -13.51 -56.63 -5.19
CA HIS A 6 -13.08 -55.24 -5.25
C HIS A 6 -14.21 -54.36 -4.73
N THR A 7 -14.06 -53.83 -3.52
CA THR A 7 -14.78 -52.63 -3.09
C THR A 7 -14.26 -51.47 -3.94
N THR A 8 -14.96 -51.17 -5.03
CA THR A 8 -14.71 -49.97 -5.81
C THR A 8 -14.99 -48.77 -4.93
N CYS A 9 -13.90 -48.11 -4.52
CA CYS A 9 -13.85 -46.73 -4.09
C CYS A 9 -14.79 -45.91 -4.97
N GLU A 10 -15.85 -45.40 -4.34
CA GLU A 10 -16.83 -44.50 -4.89
C GLU A 10 -16.06 -43.30 -5.44
N LYS A 11 -15.92 -43.30 -6.77
CA LYS A 11 -15.22 -42.27 -7.53
C LYS A 11 -15.80 -40.93 -7.11
N ASP A 12 -14.91 -40.03 -6.71
CA ASP A 12 -15.11 -38.59 -6.76
C ASP A 12 -15.86 -38.23 -8.05
N LEU A 13 -17.17 -38.07 -7.93
CA LEU A 13 -17.96 -37.33 -8.88
C LEU A 13 -17.58 -35.87 -8.65
N MET A 14 -16.42 -35.49 -9.18
CA MET A 14 -16.05 -34.10 -9.30
C MET A 14 -17.19 -33.41 -10.03
N ASP A 15 -17.88 -32.54 -9.30
CA ASP A 15 -18.84 -31.58 -9.83
C ASP A 15 -18.17 -30.83 -11.00
N GLN A 16 -18.53 -31.22 -12.23
CA GLN A 16 -18.07 -30.60 -13.47
C GLN A 16 -18.98 -29.43 -13.87
N SER A 17 -19.71 -28.83 -12.93
CA SER A 17 -20.35 -27.55 -13.19
C SER A 17 -19.28 -26.52 -13.55
N PRO A 18 -19.41 -25.78 -14.68
CA PRO A 18 -18.46 -24.73 -15.01
C PRO A 18 -18.39 -23.76 -13.84
N ARG A 19 -17.19 -23.56 -13.27
CA ARG A 19 -17.01 -22.65 -12.13
C ARG A 19 -17.46 -21.26 -12.54
N THR A 20 -18.66 -20.89 -12.14
CA THR A 20 -19.22 -19.56 -12.34
C THR A 20 -18.37 -18.56 -11.56
N ILE A 21 -18.02 -17.46 -12.21
CA ILE A 21 -17.30 -16.35 -11.58
C ILE A 21 -18.16 -15.82 -10.43
N HIS A 22 -17.54 -15.55 -9.27
CA HIS A 22 -18.25 -15.01 -8.11
C HIS A 22 -18.96 -13.69 -8.47
N PRO A 23 -20.17 -13.39 -7.95
CA PRO A 23 -20.89 -12.15 -8.28
C PRO A 23 -20.08 -10.87 -8.04
N SER A 24 -19.32 -10.81 -6.94
CA SER A 24 -18.40 -9.67 -6.63
C SER A 24 -17.21 -9.53 -7.60
N GLU A 25 -16.99 -10.51 -8.47
CA GLU A 25 -15.96 -10.51 -9.50
C GLU A 25 -16.54 -10.31 -10.90
N SER A 26 -17.86 -10.34 -11.02
CA SER A 26 -18.58 -10.16 -12.29
C SER A 26 -18.80 -8.67 -12.56
N LEU A 27 -19.01 -8.32 -13.83
CA LEU A 27 -19.40 -6.96 -14.22
C LEU A 27 -20.71 -6.59 -13.53
N ARG A 28 -20.72 -5.44 -12.84
CA ARG A 28 -21.90 -4.92 -12.15
C ARG A 28 -22.98 -4.48 -13.14
N THR A 29 -24.23 -4.66 -12.73
CA THR A 29 -25.41 -4.17 -13.45
C THR A 29 -25.76 -2.75 -12.99
N ILE A 30 -26.71 -2.11 -13.67
CA ILE A 30 -27.19 -0.79 -13.24
C ILE A 30 -27.79 -0.82 -11.82
N ASP A 31 -28.45 -1.92 -11.46
CA ASP A 31 -29.09 -2.10 -10.15
C ASP A 31 -28.07 -2.28 -9.03
N THR A 32 -26.98 -2.97 -9.31
CA THR A 32 -25.94 -3.29 -8.32
C THR A 32 -24.78 -2.31 -8.33
N LEU A 33 -24.76 -1.31 -9.23
CA LEU A 33 -23.61 -0.41 -9.42
C LEU A 33 -23.20 0.33 -8.13
N CYS A 34 -24.17 0.77 -7.35
CA CYS A 34 -23.98 1.55 -6.12
C CYS A 34 -24.03 0.72 -4.83
N GLU A 35 -24.16 -0.61 -4.93
CA GLU A 35 -24.16 -1.47 -3.75
C GLU A 35 -22.72 -1.64 -3.24
N PRO A 36 -22.45 -1.59 -1.92
CA PRO A 36 -21.11 -1.83 -1.40
C PRO A 36 -20.62 -3.23 -1.79
N ASP A 37 -19.33 -3.39 -2.03
CA ASP A 37 -18.75 -4.73 -2.13
C ASP A 37 -18.89 -5.45 -0.77
N PRO A 38 -19.41 -6.68 -0.71
CA PRO A 38 -19.57 -7.41 0.56
C PRO A 38 -18.27 -7.54 1.37
N ARG A 39 -17.11 -7.58 0.69
CA ARG A 39 -15.80 -7.66 1.33
C ARG A 39 -15.47 -6.40 2.16
N ASN A 40 -16.02 -5.24 1.81
CA ASN A 40 -15.83 -4.00 2.58
C ASN A 40 -16.71 -3.92 3.83
N LEU A 41 -17.80 -4.68 3.89
CA LEU A 41 -18.73 -4.66 5.02
C LEU A 41 -18.18 -5.36 6.27
N GLY A 42 -17.10 -6.15 6.13
CA GLY A 42 -16.45 -6.84 7.24
C GLY A 42 -15.55 -5.94 8.11
N PHE A 43 -15.28 -4.70 7.70
CA PHE A 43 -14.37 -3.81 8.43
C PHE A 43 -15.10 -2.96 9.48
N ILE A 44 -14.53 -2.91 10.68
CA ILE A 44 -15.00 -2.08 11.78
C ILE A 44 -14.00 -0.96 12.09
N ARG A 45 -14.51 0.18 12.55
CA ARG A 45 -13.75 1.33 13.02
C ARG A 45 -14.07 1.58 14.48
N PHE A 46 -13.04 1.84 15.28
CA PHE A 46 -13.21 2.26 16.67
C PHE A 46 -13.40 3.78 16.72
N ASP A 47 -14.50 4.22 17.30
CA ASP A 47 -14.76 5.63 17.59
C ASP A 47 -14.18 5.94 18.98
N SER A 48 -13.08 6.69 19.00
CA SER A 48 -12.41 7.05 20.26
C SER A 48 -13.18 8.07 21.11
N VAL A 49 -14.12 8.80 20.52
CA VAL A 49 -14.94 9.79 21.23
C VAL A 49 -16.09 9.11 21.95
N VAL A 50 -16.76 8.18 21.26
CA VAL A 50 -17.90 7.42 21.81
C VAL A 50 -17.44 6.19 22.58
N GLY A 51 -16.20 5.72 22.35
CA GLY A 51 -15.63 4.53 22.99
C GLY A 51 -16.24 3.22 22.48
N ASN A 52 -16.73 3.19 21.23
CA ASN A 52 -17.41 2.04 20.67
C ASN A 52 -16.92 1.72 19.24
N ALA A 53 -17.05 0.45 18.83
CA ALA A 53 -16.80 0.03 17.45
C ALA A 53 -18.07 0.17 16.60
N ARG A 54 -17.92 0.65 15.37
CA ARG A 54 -18.99 0.71 14.37
C ARG A 54 -18.52 0.16 13.01
N PRO A 55 -19.42 -0.28 12.13
CA PRO A 55 -19.06 -0.60 10.75
C PRO A 55 -18.41 0.59 10.03
N THR A 56 -17.48 0.27 9.13
CA THR A 56 -16.90 1.25 8.21
C THR A 56 -17.96 1.69 7.20
N THR A 57 -17.86 2.93 6.73
CA THR A 57 -18.76 3.51 5.73
C THR A 57 -17.98 3.98 4.50
N ALA A 58 -18.70 4.22 3.40
CA ALA A 58 -18.11 4.86 2.21
C ALA A 58 -17.47 6.23 2.54
N LEU A 59 -18.06 6.97 3.49
CA LEU A 59 -17.55 8.26 3.95
C LEU A 59 -16.19 8.09 4.63
N ASP A 60 -16.05 7.12 5.54
CA ASP A 60 -14.76 6.81 6.19
C ASP A 60 -13.67 6.53 5.16
N GLN A 61 -13.98 5.74 4.14
CA GLN A 61 -13.04 5.39 3.08
C GLN A 61 -12.64 6.63 2.24
N LEU A 62 -13.59 7.50 1.94
CA LEU A 62 -13.31 8.75 1.23
C LEU A 62 -12.42 9.69 2.07
N GLU A 63 -12.74 9.86 3.36
CA GLU A 63 -11.95 10.69 4.28
C GLU A 63 -10.52 10.17 4.45
N ASP A 64 -10.37 8.84 4.53
CA ASP A 64 -9.05 8.18 4.69
C ASP A 64 -8.09 8.46 3.54
N VAL A 65 -8.62 8.61 2.31
CA VAL A 65 -7.80 8.94 1.14
C VAL A 65 -7.72 10.44 0.88
N ALA A 66 -8.75 11.21 1.25
CA ALA A 66 -8.81 12.65 1.03
C ALA A 66 -7.68 13.42 1.73
N ARG A 67 -7.19 12.91 2.88
CA ARG A 67 -6.07 13.50 3.64
C ARG A 67 -4.76 13.55 2.85
N PHE A 68 -4.59 12.71 1.83
CA PHE A 68 -3.39 12.72 1.00
C PHE A 68 -3.53 13.76 -0.10
N THR A 69 -2.76 14.84 0.04
CA THR A 69 -2.81 16.00 -0.86
C THR A 69 -1.44 16.27 -1.46
N LEU A 70 -1.44 16.59 -2.76
CA LEU A 70 -0.27 17.08 -3.45
C LEU A 70 -0.30 18.60 -3.45
N ARG A 71 0.86 19.22 -3.23
CA ARG A 71 0.95 20.68 -3.15
C ARG A 71 0.82 21.34 -4.52
N THR A 72 0.58 22.66 -4.51
CA THR A 72 0.38 23.46 -5.72
C THR A 72 1.64 23.61 -6.57
N GLU A 73 2.82 23.37 -6.01
CA GLU A 73 4.10 23.37 -6.74
C GLU A 73 4.28 22.11 -7.60
N VAL A 74 3.54 21.03 -7.32
CA VAL A 74 3.56 19.80 -8.15
C VAL A 74 2.81 20.07 -9.46
N PRO A 75 3.35 19.70 -10.64
CA PRO A 75 2.69 19.93 -11.93
C PRO A 75 1.24 19.44 -11.98
N GLU A 76 0.37 20.21 -12.62
CA GLU A 76 -1.07 19.93 -12.67
C GLU A 76 -1.38 18.53 -13.21
N ALA A 77 -0.70 18.11 -14.28
CA ALA A 77 -0.87 16.78 -14.86
C ALA A 77 -0.60 15.66 -13.84
N VAL A 78 0.43 15.80 -13.01
CA VAL A 78 0.75 14.85 -11.94
C VAL A 78 -0.32 14.86 -10.86
N ARG A 79 -0.82 16.05 -10.47
CA ARG A 79 -1.90 16.16 -9.48
C ARG A 79 -3.18 15.48 -9.96
N VAL A 80 -3.59 15.71 -11.21
CA VAL A 80 -4.77 15.07 -11.81
C VAL A 80 -4.60 13.55 -11.87
N HIS A 81 -3.40 13.07 -12.24
CA HIS A 81 -3.09 11.65 -12.28
C HIS A 81 -3.18 10.99 -10.89
N PHE A 82 -2.75 11.69 -9.83
CA PHE A 82 -2.86 11.23 -8.44
C PHE A 82 -4.30 11.29 -7.91
N GLU A 83 -5.08 12.34 -8.23
CA GLU A 83 -6.51 12.40 -7.88
C GLU A 83 -7.29 11.24 -8.52
N THR A 84 -6.89 10.77 -9.70
CA THR A 84 -7.44 9.55 -10.30
C THR A 84 -7.19 8.33 -9.42
N ALA A 85 -5.99 8.19 -8.84
CA ALA A 85 -5.69 7.13 -7.88
C ALA A 85 -6.59 7.20 -6.64
N LYS A 86 -6.81 8.41 -6.09
CA LYS A 86 -7.68 8.62 -4.93
C LYS A 86 -9.13 8.28 -5.23
N ASN A 87 -9.62 8.66 -6.41
CA ASN A 87 -10.96 8.28 -6.86
C ASN A 87 -11.09 6.77 -7.00
N LEU A 88 -10.13 6.09 -7.62
CA LEU A 88 -10.12 4.62 -7.69
C LEU A 88 -10.18 3.98 -6.31
N TYR A 89 -9.43 4.53 -5.34
CA TYR A 89 -9.50 4.08 -3.96
C TYR A 89 -10.90 4.31 -3.36
N ALA A 90 -11.50 5.49 -3.52
CA ALA A 90 -12.84 5.77 -3.03
C ALA A 90 -13.89 4.81 -3.63
N TYR A 91 -13.83 4.57 -4.94
CA TYR A 91 -14.70 3.62 -5.63
C TYR A 91 -14.40 2.15 -5.30
N ALA A 92 -13.28 1.85 -4.65
CA ALA A 92 -13.01 0.50 -4.15
C ALA A 92 -13.99 0.06 -3.06
N TRP A 93 -14.74 1.00 -2.48
CA TRP A 93 -15.88 0.70 -1.60
C TRP A 93 -16.95 -0.14 -2.32
N PHE A 94 -17.19 0.17 -3.59
CA PHE A 94 -18.13 -0.56 -4.44
C PHE A 94 -17.44 -1.71 -5.18
N VAL A 95 -16.18 -1.58 -5.58
CA VAL A 95 -15.48 -2.68 -6.27
C VAL A 95 -14.17 -2.97 -5.56
N TYR A 96 -14.14 -3.98 -4.68
CA TYR A 96 -13.01 -4.22 -3.78
C TYR A 96 -11.65 -4.32 -4.50
N ARG A 97 -11.64 -4.94 -5.68
CA ARG A 97 -10.41 -5.09 -6.49
C ARG A 97 -9.80 -3.76 -6.95
N PHE A 98 -10.55 -2.67 -6.89
CA PHE A 98 -10.02 -1.34 -7.21
C PHE A 98 -9.00 -0.86 -6.17
N HIS A 99 -8.87 -1.46 -4.99
CA HIS A 99 -7.77 -1.13 -4.07
C HIS A 99 -6.40 -1.34 -4.73
N ALA A 100 -6.20 -2.50 -5.38
CA ALA A 100 -4.96 -2.81 -6.10
C ALA A 100 -4.73 -1.87 -7.29
N VAL A 101 -5.80 -1.55 -8.04
CA VAL A 101 -5.73 -0.63 -9.19
C VAL A 101 -5.40 0.79 -8.72
N ALA A 102 -5.97 1.23 -7.61
CA ALA A 102 -5.70 2.52 -6.99
C ALA A 102 -4.23 2.61 -6.53
N GLU A 103 -3.70 1.56 -5.91
CA GLU A 103 -2.30 1.50 -5.50
C GLU A 103 -1.35 1.55 -6.70
N GLN A 104 -1.64 0.77 -7.75
CA GLN A 104 -0.88 0.81 -9.00
C GLN A 104 -0.90 2.21 -9.62
N GLN A 105 -2.06 2.88 -9.62
CA GLN A 105 -2.21 4.24 -10.13
C GLN A 105 -1.43 5.27 -9.30
N ALA A 106 -1.39 5.11 -7.97
CA ALA A 106 -0.57 5.95 -7.09
C ALA A 106 0.92 5.77 -7.40
N LEU A 107 1.40 4.52 -7.53
CA LEU A 107 2.79 4.22 -7.91
C LEU A 107 3.16 4.76 -9.29
N ALA A 108 2.24 4.67 -10.25
CA ALA A 108 2.41 5.28 -11.58
C ALA A 108 2.47 6.81 -11.50
N SER A 109 1.72 7.44 -10.60
CA SER A 109 1.79 8.89 -10.35
C SER A 109 3.16 9.31 -9.82
N LEU A 110 3.77 8.51 -8.94
CA LEU A 110 5.13 8.75 -8.44
C LEU A 110 6.16 8.67 -9.58
N GLU A 111 6.09 7.63 -10.41
CA GLU A 111 7.00 7.50 -11.56
C GLU A 111 6.82 8.66 -12.57
N PHE A 112 5.57 9.08 -12.82
CA PHE A 112 5.28 10.24 -13.66
C PHE A 112 5.89 11.53 -13.08
N ALA A 113 5.70 11.78 -11.78
CA ALA A 113 6.27 12.94 -11.09
C ALA A 113 7.80 12.98 -11.16
N LEU A 114 8.46 11.83 -10.94
CA LEU A 114 9.91 11.71 -11.01
C LEU A 114 10.42 12.06 -12.41
N ARG A 115 9.76 11.53 -13.44
CA ARG A 115 10.11 11.81 -14.84
C ARG A 115 9.93 13.29 -15.18
N GLU A 116 8.77 13.86 -14.85
CA GLU A 116 8.52 15.30 -15.07
C GLU A 116 9.58 16.18 -14.40
N ARG A 117 10.04 15.82 -13.20
CA ARG A 117 11.04 16.59 -12.46
C ARG A 117 12.47 16.43 -12.98
N LEU A 118 12.86 15.22 -13.40
CA LEU A 118 14.25 14.84 -13.67
C LEU A 118 14.58 14.66 -15.15
N GLU A 119 13.60 14.43 -16.03
CA GLU A 119 13.86 14.11 -17.45
C GLU A 119 14.59 15.27 -18.16
N GLY A 120 14.32 16.53 -17.78
CA GLY A 120 15.07 17.70 -18.25
C GLY A 120 16.52 17.76 -17.76
N GLU A 121 16.79 17.40 -16.50
CA GLU A 121 18.14 17.42 -15.92
C GLU A 121 19.01 16.27 -16.46
N VAL A 122 18.43 15.08 -16.57
CA VAL A 122 19.07 13.87 -17.11
C VAL A 122 19.42 14.01 -18.59
N THR A 123 18.62 14.75 -19.36
CA THR A 123 18.89 15.01 -20.79
C THR A 123 19.92 16.11 -21.01
N GLN A 124 19.99 17.12 -20.14
CA GLN A 124 20.95 18.23 -20.25
C GLN A 124 22.36 17.86 -19.78
N PHE A 125 22.48 17.02 -18.74
CA PHE A 125 23.78 16.57 -18.22
C PHE A 125 23.90 15.05 -18.28
N PRO A 126 24.01 14.46 -19.49
CA PRO A 126 24.24 13.03 -19.60
C PRO A 126 25.62 12.73 -18.98
N SER A 127 25.61 12.19 -17.76
CA SER A 127 26.80 11.61 -17.15
C SER A 127 27.38 10.60 -18.15
N LYS A 128 28.59 10.85 -18.69
CA LYS A 128 29.20 10.01 -19.74
C LYS A 128 29.05 8.52 -19.39
N GLY A 129 28.24 7.80 -20.17
CA GLY A 129 28.03 6.36 -20.04
C GLY A 129 26.85 5.90 -19.16
N LYS A 130 26.13 6.79 -18.47
CA LYS A 130 24.89 6.40 -17.75
C LYS A 130 23.70 6.34 -18.72
N ARG A 131 23.06 5.17 -18.79
CA ARG A 131 21.76 4.99 -19.46
C ARG A 131 20.68 5.75 -18.68
N ARG A 132 19.61 6.15 -19.38
CA ARG A 132 18.41 6.69 -18.73
C ARG A 132 17.99 5.76 -17.58
N PRO A 133 17.54 6.31 -16.43
CA PRO A 133 17.02 5.48 -15.35
C PRO A 133 15.90 4.58 -15.85
N ASN A 134 15.98 3.28 -15.52
CA ASN A 134 15.00 2.29 -15.94
C ASN A 134 14.01 2.03 -14.81
N GLY A 135 12.73 2.35 -15.06
CA GLY A 135 11.62 2.12 -14.14
C GLY A 135 11.73 2.89 -12.82
N LEU A 136 10.75 2.64 -11.93
CA LEU A 136 10.60 3.37 -10.67
C LEU A 136 11.85 3.36 -9.77
N SER A 137 12.53 2.21 -9.63
CA SER A 137 13.74 2.12 -8.79
C SER A 137 14.86 3.04 -9.29
N GLY A 138 15.10 3.07 -10.59
CA GLY A 138 16.13 3.93 -11.18
C GLY A 138 15.83 5.41 -10.96
N TRP A 139 14.57 5.80 -11.16
CA TRP A 139 14.15 7.20 -10.96
C TRP A 139 14.24 7.64 -9.50
N LEU A 140 13.89 6.78 -8.54
CA LEU A 140 14.03 7.09 -7.12
C LEU A 140 15.51 7.24 -6.69
N ASN A 141 16.39 6.38 -7.21
CA ASN A 141 17.83 6.50 -6.97
C ASN A 141 18.38 7.83 -7.52
N GLU A 142 17.93 8.26 -8.70
CA GLU A 142 18.35 9.54 -9.28
C GLU A 142 17.84 10.72 -8.44
N ALA A 143 16.58 10.68 -7.99
CA ALA A 143 16.03 11.70 -7.09
C ALA A 143 16.81 11.79 -5.77
N LEU A 144 17.21 10.66 -5.19
CA LEU A 144 18.03 10.61 -3.99
C LEU A 144 19.44 11.18 -4.26
N ALA A 145 20.06 10.83 -5.39
CA ALA A 145 21.37 11.33 -5.78
C ALA A 145 21.38 12.85 -5.98
N HIS A 146 20.30 13.41 -6.53
CA HIS A 146 20.08 14.85 -6.69
C HIS A 146 19.60 15.54 -5.40
N ARG A 147 19.48 14.79 -4.28
CA ARG A 147 18.97 15.27 -2.98
C ARG A 147 17.57 15.89 -3.06
N LEU A 148 16.76 15.50 -4.04
CA LEU A 148 15.37 15.93 -4.19
C LEU A 148 14.46 15.27 -3.15
N ILE A 149 14.85 14.10 -2.64
CA ILE A 149 14.19 13.37 -1.57
C ILE A 149 15.17 13.08 -0.43
N SER A 150 14.70 13.05 0.81
CA SER A 150 15.52 12.65 1.96
C SER A 150 14.70 12.09 3.13
N ASN A 151 15.30 11.16 3.89
CA ASN A 151 14.67 10.55 5.07
C ASN A 151 14.19 11.57 6.11
N ALA A 152 14.91 12.70 6.23
CA ALA A 152 14.59 13.75 7.20
C ALA A 152 13.32 14.55 6.86
N ARG A 153 12.88 14.52 5.59
CA ARG A 153 11.77 15.36 5.10
C ARG A 153 10.40 14.68 5.15
N PHE A 154 10.33 13.41 5.54
CA PHE A 154 9.05 12.71 5.70
C PHE A 154 8.21 13.32 6.82
N THR A 155 7.00 13.77 6.48
CA THR A 155 6.06 14.38 7.44
C THR A 155 5.66 13.42 8.56
N LYS A 156 5.59 12.12 8.24
CA LYS A 156 5.15 11.05 9.14
C LYS A 156 6.32 10.30 9.81
N ARG A 157 7.56 10.77 9.70
CA ARG A 157 8.75 10.10 10.24
C ARG A 157 8.61 9.72 11.72
N ILE A 158 8.13 10.65 12.56
CA ILE A 158 7.99 10.40 14.01
C ILE A 158 6.92 9.32 14.28
N GLU A 159 5.79 9.37 13.57
CA GLU A 159 4.76 8.35 13.68
C GLU A 159 5.28 6.99 13.21
N TRP A 160 6.01 6.92 12.10
CA TRP A 160 6.60 5.67 11.61
C TRP A 160 7.66 5.10 12.58
N ALA A 161 8.49 5.96 13.15
CA ALA A 161 9.46 5.57 14.18
C ALA A 161 8.75 5.05 15.44
N LEU A 162 7.62 5.65 15.83
CA LEU A 162 6.80 5.16 16.94
C LEU A 162 6.19 3.79 16.63
N GLN A 163 5.69 3.58 15.41
CA GLN A 163 5.19 2.26 15.00
C GLN A 163 6.28 1.20 15.07
N ARG A 164 7.50 1.52 14.60
CA ARG A 164 8.66 0.61 14.75
C ARG A 164 8.97 0.30 16.21
N ALA A 165 8.97 1.32 17.06
CA ALA A 165 9.21 1.13 18.50
C ALA A 165 8.16 0.22 19.15
N ARG A 166 6.90 0.34 18.74
CA ARG A 166 5.80 -0.54 19.18
C ARG A 166 5.99 -1.98 18.70
N SER A 167 6.25 -2.19 17.42
CA SER A 167 6.54 -3.53 16.88
C SER A 167 7.77 -4.16 17.53
N ARG A 168 8.80 -3.36 17.85
CA ARG A 168 9.97 -3.83 18.60
C ARG A 168 9.59 -4.25 20.02
N ALA A 169 8.77 -3.47 20.73
CA ALA A 169 8.29 -3.83 22.06
C ALA A 169 7.45 -5.11 22.04
N GLU A 170 6.58 -5.28 21.03
CA GLU A 170 5.81 -6.51 20.80
C GLU A 170 6.72 -7.72 20.61
N LEU A 171 7.73 -7.61 19.73
CA LEU A 171 8.69 -8.70 19.49
C LEU A 171 9.48 -9.07 20.75
N GLN A 172 9.94 -8.07 21.52
CA GLN A 172 10.62 -8.29 22.80
C GLN A 172 9.71 -9.01 23.80
N MET A 173 8.43 -8.68 23.83
CA MET A 173 7.45 -9.35 24.68
C MET A 173 7.22 -10.79 24.24
N VAL A 174 7.08 -11.04 22.93
CA VAL A 174 6.94 -12.39 22.38
C VAL A 174 8.15 -13.26 22.75
N ASP A 175 9.37 -12.73 22.61
CA ASP A 175 10.60 -13.42 23.01
C ASP A 175 10.62 -13.71 24.53
N GLN A 176 10.18 -12.76 25.35
CA GLN A 176 10.09 -12.94 26.79
C GLN A 176 9.07 -14.05 27.15
N MET A 177 7.88 -14.03 26.53
CA MET A 177 6.85 -15.04 26.71
C MET A 177 7.35 -16.45 26.36
N GLN A 178 8.08 -16.59 25.25
CA GLN A 178 8.70 -17.85 24.87
C GLN A 178 9.70 -18.35 25.91
N ARG A 179 10.51 -17.45 26.48
CA ARG A 179 11.52 -17.80 27.50
C ARG A 179 10.91 -18.14 28.86
N SER A 180 9.83 -17.46 29.27
CA SER A 180 9.17 -17.68 30.55
C SER A 180 8.08 -18.76 30.50
N GLY A 181 7.69 -19.22 29.31
CA GLY A 181 6.58 -20.15 29.12
C GLY A 181 5.20 -19.52 29.34
N THR A 182 5.10 -18.18 29.27
CA THR A 182 3.84 -17.46 29.49
C THR A 182 3.03 -17.38 28.20
N LEU A 183 1.73 -17.66 28.27
CA LEU A 183 0.83 -17.67 27.10
C LEU A 183 0.22 -16.29 26.76
N THR A 184 0.21 -15.37 27.72
CA THR A 184 -0.31 -14.02 27.55
C THR A 184 0.59 -12.99 28.23
N ALA A 185 0.67 -11.80 27.64
CA ALA A 185 1.33 -10.67 28.26
C ALA A 185 0.66 -9.38 27.78
N GLU A 186 0.60 -8.39 28.68
CA GLU A 186 0.13 -7.05 28.33
C GLU A 186 1.32 -6.17 27.93
N VAL A 187 1.17 -5.47 26.80
CA VAL A 187 2.14 -4.47 26.35
C VAL A 187 1.57 -3.09 26.62
N ASP A 188 2.24 -2.33 27.49
CA ASP A 188 1.91 -0.93 27.69
C ASP A 188 2.50 -0.07 26.58
N TYR A 189 1.69 0.24 25.57
CA TYR A 189 2.11 1.11 24.46
C TYR A 189 2.27 2.57 24.84
N SER A 190 1.76 3.02 26.00
CA SER A 190 1.83 4.43 26.42
C SER A 190 3.24 4.85 26.83
N SER A 191 4.05 3.90 27.31
CA SER A 191 5.44 4.12 27.69
C SER A 191 6.44 3.90 26.55
N VAL A 192 6.01 3.35 25.41
CA VAL A 192 6.87 3.10 24.24
C VAL A 192 7.25 4.41 23.56
N LYS A 193 8.57 4.63 23.43
CA LYS A 193 9.14 5.79 22.72
C LYS A 193 10.09 5.34 21.60
N PRO A 194 10.17 6.08 20.48
CA PRO A 194 11.15 5.83 19.44
C PRO A 194 12.58 5.90 19.97
N SER A 195 13.42 4.93 19.62
CA SER A 195 14.86 5.02 19.83
C SER A 195 15.51 5.90 18.74
N PRO A 196 16.78 6.34 18.92
CA PRO A 196 17.53 6.97 17.84
C PRO A 196 17.59 6.11 16.57
N GLU A 197 17.71 4.79 16.71
CA GLU A 197 17.70 3.85 15.57
C GLU A 197 16.35 3.83 14.84
N ASP A 198 15.23 3.94 15.57
CA ASP A 198 13.90 4.00 14.95
C ASP A 198 13.72 5.30 14.15
N LEU A 199 14.30 6.40 14.64
CA LEU A 199 14.27 7.71 13.99
C LEU A 199 15.19 7.79 12.77
N ASP A 200 16.37 7.19 12.85
CA ASP A 200 17.40 7.23 11.80
C ASP A 200 17.27 6.08 10.78
N HIS A 201 16.14 5.36 10.82
CA HIS A 201 15.85 4.30 9.88
C HIS A 201 15.86 4.79 8.41
N ASP A 202 16.46 4.00 7.52
CA ASP A 202 16.53 4.29 6.09
C ASP A 202 15.23 3.92 5.37
N TRP A 203 14.23 4.80 5.48
CA TRP A 203 12.95 4.65 4.81
C TRP A 203 13.07 4.67 3.29
N ILE A 204 13.87 5.59 2.73
CA ILE A 204 14.05 5.70 1.29
C ILE A 204 14.65 4.44 0.70
N GLY A 205 15.70 3.87 1.33
CA GLY A 205 16.27 2.60 0.89
C GLY A 205 15.20 1.49 0.84
N VAL A 206 14.40 1.35 1.90
CA VAL A 206 13.28 0.40 1.94
C VAL A 206 12.26 0.66 0.82
N PHE A 207 11.94 1.92 0.52
CA PHE A 207 10.97 2.28 -0.53
C PHE A 207 11.51 2.03 -1.94
N ILE A 208 12.79 2.32 -2.19
CA ILE A 208 13.50 2.00 -3.44
C ILE A 208 13.46 0.50 -3.71
N ASP A 209 13.55 -0.32 -2.66
CA ASP A 209 13.54 -1.78 -2.77
C ASP A 209 12.13 -2.39 -2.88
N SER A 210 11.12 -1.78 -2.27
CA SER A 210 9.78 -2.38 -2.11
C SER A 210 8.75 -1.85 -3.12
N LEU A 211 8.66 -0.53 -3.33
CA LEU A 211 7.63 0.07 -4.21
C LEU A 211 7.69 -0.46 -5.65
N PRO A 212 8.87 -0.62 -6.29
CA PRO A 212 8.94 -1.17 -7.63
C PRO A 212 8.45 -2.63 -7.72
N LYS A 213 8.65 -3.43 -6.66
CA LYS A 213 8.18 -4.82 -6.62
C LYS A 213 6.66 -4.86 -6.55
N ILE A 214 6.05 -4.01 -5.73
CA ILE A 214 4.58 -3.85 -5.66
C ILE A 214 4.04 -3.44 -7.03
N ARG A 215 4.62 -2.39 -7.64
CA ARG A 215 4.22 -1.92 -8.97
C ARG A 215 4.28 -3.03 -10.02
N ASN A 216 5.37 -3.79 -10.04
CA ASN A 216 5.57 -4.86 -11.02
C ASN A 216 4.63 -6.05 -10.77
N ALA A 217 4.34 -6.40 -9.52
CA ALA A 217 3.36 -7.43 -9.18
C ALA A 217 1.99 -7.11 -9.77
N TYR A 218 1.53 -5.85 -9.70
CA TYR A 218 0.28 -5.46 -10.36
C TYR A 218 0.37 -5.43 -11.88
N ALA A 219 1.48 -4.94 -12.44
CA ALA A 219 1.67 -4.86 -13.89
C ALA A 219 1.72 -6.24 -14.58
N HIS A 220 2.22 -7.27 -13.91
CA HIS A 220 2.23 -8.64 -14.41
C HIS A 220 0.91 -9.39 -14.15
N GLY A 221 -0.06 -8.75 -13.50
CA GLY A 221 -1.25 -9.39 -12.97
C GLY A 221 -0.98 -10.03 -11.62
N SER A 222 -1.92 -9.87 -10.70
CA SER A 222 -1.82 -10.43 -9.35
C SER A 222 -3.17 -11.00 -8.91
N SER A 223 -3.12 -12.15 -8.26
CA SER A 223 -4.27 -12.70 -7.54
C SER A 223 -4.40 -12.14 -6.11
N LEU A 224 -3.44 -11.32 -5.67
CA LEU A 224 -3.42 -10.74 -4.34
C LEU A 224 -4.60 -9.79 -4.14
N LEU A 225 -5.29 -9.95 -3.02
CA LEU A 225 -6.46 -9.18 -2.64
C LEU A 225 -6.23 -8.61 -1.24
N HIS A 226 -6.06 -7.29 -1.12
CA HIS A 226 -5.96 -6.61 0.16
C HIS A 226 -6.43 -5.16 0.06
N PRO A 227 -6.97 -4.57 1.15
CA PRO A 227 -7.43 -3.19 1.19
C PRO A 227 -6.38 -2.23 1.77
N THR A 228 -5.25 -2.78 2.26
CA THR A 228 -4.19 -2.08 3.00
C THR A 228 -3.24 -1.28 2.11
N VAL A 229 -3.82 -0.43 1.25
CA VAL A 229 -3.06 0.33 0.23
C VAL A 229 -2.81 1.79 0.61
N LEU A 230 -3.47 2.30 1.67
CA LEU A 230 -3.34 3.70 2.13
C LEU A 230 -1.90 4.07 2.52
N ARG A 231 -1.10 3.10 2.99
CA ARG A 231 0.32 3.34 3.31
C ARG A 231 1.10 3.75 2.06
N THR A 232 0.76 3.21 0.90
CA THR A 232 1.40 3.58 -0.36
C THR A 232 0.98 4.98 -0.80
N PHE A 233 -0.29 5.38 -0.60
CA PHE A 233 -0.72 6.77 -0.84
C PHE A 233 0.04 7.77 0.05
N GLU A 234 0.25 7.44 1.32
CA GLU A 234 1.02 8.26 2.25
C GLU A 234 2.47 8.44 1.75
N ILE A 235 3.17 7.34 1.46
CA ILE A 235 4.55 7.36 0.98
C ILE A 235 4.66 8.11 -0.36
N VAL A 236 3.78 7.81 -1.31
CA VAL A 236 3.77 8.42 -2.65
C VAL A 236 3.53 9.92 -2.56
N SER A 237 2.53 10.36 -1.79
CA SER A 237 2.20 11.79 -1.69
C SER A 237 3.34 12.58 -1.07
N ASP A 238 4.00 12.05 -0.04
CA ASP A 238 5.15 12.70 0.60
C ASP A 238 6.35 12.76 -0.35
N LEU A 239 6.69 11.66 -1.03
CA LEU A 239 7.77 11.63 -2.03
C LEU A 239 7.52 12.62 -3.19
N ILE A 240 6.31 12.62 -3.76
CA ILE A 240 5.96 13.56 -4.85
C ILE A 240 6.11 15.00 -4.37
N ASN A 241 5.59 15.33 -3.19
CA ASN A 241 5.71 16.68 -2.65
C ASN A 241 7.17 17.09 -2.46
N GLN A 242 8.04 16.21 -1.95
CA GLN A 242 9.46 16.50 -1.78
C GLN A 242 10.18 16.89 -3.09
N LEU A 243 9.80 16.27 -4.22
CA LEU A 243 10.44 16.52 -5.54
C LEU A 243 10.35 17.97 -6.02
N PHE A 244 9.27 18.68 -5.64
CA PHE A 244 8.96 20.02 -6.14
C PHE A 244 9.10 21.12 -5.08
N ILE A 245 9.51 20.76 -3.86
CA ILE A 245 9.85 21.72 -2.81
C ILE A 245 11.39 21.82 -2.74
N PRO A 246 11.97 23.04 -2.78
CA PRO A 246 13.39 23.22 -2.54
C PRO A 246 13.81 22.63 -1.18
N ALA A 247 15.01 22.05 -1.13
CA ALA A 247 15.59 21.70 0.17
C ALA A 247 15.73 22.99 1.02
N PRO A 248 15.33 22.96 2.31
CA PRO A 248 15.54 24.09 3.21
C PRO A 248 17.03 24.38 3.44
#